data_AF-A0A2G2GBM2-F1
#
_entry.id   AF-A0A2G2GBM2-F1
#
_cell.length_a   1.000
_cell.length_b   1.000
_cell.length_c   1.000
_cell.angle_alpha   90.00
_cell.angle_beta   90.00
_cell.angle_gamma   90.00
#
_symmetry.space_group_name_H-M   'P 1'
#
loop_
_entity.id
_entity.type
_entity.pdbx_description
1 polymer ?
#
loop_
_entity_poly.entity_id
_entity_poly.type
_entity_poly.pdbx_seq_one_letter_code
_entity_poly.pdbx_strand_id
1 'polypeptide(L)' 'MVKFLGSLSLIGLGIFVTLTPKFSGRGGTTDLSYMNLNIFVGFALVSFGILLFRSEKKKK' A
#
# COMPACT_ATOMS: atom_id res chain seq x y z
N MET A 1 -16.94 1.78 12.51
CA MET A 1 -16.00 2.91 12.69
C MET A 1 -14.55 2.43 12.71
N VAL A 2 -14.19 1.43 13.53
CA VAL A 2 -12.82 0.86 13.56
C VAL A 2 -12.40 0.23 12.21
N LYS A 3 -13.30 -0.48 11.53
CA LYS A 3 -13.01 -1.12 10.23
C LYS A 3 -12.72 -0.08 9.13
N PHE A 4 -13.54 0.96 9.05
CA PHE A 4 -13.37 2.10 8.15
C PHE A 4 -12.02 2.79 8.33
N LEU A 5 -11.64 3.08 9.58
CA LEU A 5 -10.36 3.69 9.90
C LEU A 5 -9.17 2.80 9.51
N GLY A 6 -9.33 1.48 9.65
CA GLY A 6 -8.37 0.47 9.19
C GLY A 6 -8.23 0.41 7.67
N SER A 7 -9.32 0.54 6.91
CA SER A 7 -9.24 0.59 5.44
C SER A 7 -8.52 1.86 4.96
N LEU A 8 -8.75 3.00 5.63
CA LEU A 8 -8.10 4.27 5.31
C LEU A 8 -6.61 4.25 5.65
N SER A 9 -6.22 3.63 6.77
CA SER A 9 -4.82 3.49 7.17
C SER A 9 -4.03 2.58 6.22
N LEU A 10 -4.64 1.49 5.73
CA LEU A 10 -4.04 0.60 4.73
C LEU A 10 -3.76 1.31 3.41
N ILE A 11 -4.69 2.16 2.95
CA ILE A 11 -4.49 2.98 1.75
C ILE A 11 -3.34 3.97 1.96
N GLY A 12 -3.33 4.67 3.10
CA GLY A 12 -2.27 5.63 3.45
C GLY A 12 -0.89 4.98 3.52
N LEU A 13 -0.79 3.80 4.15
CA LEU A 13 0.46 3.04 4.22
C LEU A 13 0.93 2.56 2.85
N GLY A 14 0.03 2.09 1.99
CA GLY A 14 0.39 1.66 0.64
C GLY A 14 0.91 2.81 -0.22
N ILE A 15 0.30 3.99 -0.13
CA ILE A 15 0.77 5.22 -0.81
C ILE A 15 2.14 5.63 -0.26
N PHE A 16 2.32 5.63 1.06
CA PHE A 16 3.59 5.96 1.71
C PHE A 16 4.73 5.05 1.25
N VAL A 17 4.51 3.73 1.24
CA VAL A 17 5.52 2.75 0.79
C VAL A 17 5.89 2.96 -0.67
N THR A 18 4.91 3.27 -1.53
CA THR A 18 5.14 3.46 -2.98
C THR A 18 5.88 4.76 -3.30
N LEU A 19 5.56 5.84 -2.58
CA LEU A 19 6.08 7.18 -2.88
C LEU A 19 7.37 7.53 -2.13
N THR A 20 7.74 6.77 -1.09
CA THR A 20 8.93 7.08 -0.29
C THR A 20 10.21 6.71 -1.05
N PRO A 21 11.09 7.68 -1.36
CA PRO A 21 12.33 7.47 -2.12
C PRO A 21 13.28 6.44 -1.49
N LYS A 22 13.21 6.26 -0.18
CA LYS A 22 13.99 5.25 0.55
C LYS A 22 13.63 3.81 0.15
N PHE A 23 12.42 3.59 -0.36
CA PHE A 23 11.94 2.30 -0.85
C PHE A 23 11.92 2.21 -2.39
N SER A 24 12.07 3.34 -3.09
CA SER A 24 12.07 3.44 -4.56
C SER A 24 13.42 3.90 -5.17
N GLY A 25 14.45 4.12 -4.35
CA GLY A 25 15.79 4.58 -4.75
C GLY A 25 16.83 3.45 -4.86
N ARG A 26 17.82 3.60 -5.75
CA ARG A 26 18.74 2.54 -6.20
C ARG A 26 20.15 2.61 -5.60
N GLY A 27 20.73 1.44 -5.38
CA GLY A 27 22.16 1.19 -5.15
C GLY A 27 22.68 -0.18 -5.65
N GLY A 28 22.07 -0.81 -6.67
CA GLY A 28 22.55 -2.10 -7.22
C GLY A 28 21.43 -3.02 -7.75
N THR A 29 21.80 -4.20 -8.25
CA THR A 29 20.87 -5.22 -8.79
C THR A 29 20.00 -5.87 -7.70
N THR A 30 20.56 -6.09 -6.52
CA THR A 30 19.82 -6.57 -5.33
C THR A 30 18.80 -5.52 -4.87
N ASP A 31 19.18 -4.24 -4.92
CA ASP A 31 18.30 -3.12 -4.56
C ASP A 31 17.14 -2.96 -5.52
N LEU A 32 17.30 -3.30 -6.81
CA LEU A 32 16.22 -3.24 -7.78
C LEU A 32 15.11 -4.27 -7.49
N SER A 33 15.47 -5.46 -6.99
CA SER A 33 14.50 -6.49 -6.61
C SER A 33 13.72 -6.09 -5.36
N TYR A 34 14.39 -5.51 -4.36
CA TYR A 34 13.74 -4.97 -3.16
C TYR A 34 12.86 -3.75 -3.48
N MET A 35 13.29 -2.90 -4.41
CA MET A 35 12.51 -1.76 -4.90
C MET A 35 11.20 -2.21 -5.55
N ASN A 36 11.27 -3.18 -6.48
CA ASN A 36 10.09 -3.73 -7.14
C ASN A 36 9.16 -4.44 -6.15
N LEU A 37 9.72 -5.16 -5.17
CA LEU A 37 8.93 -5.80 -4.12
C LEU A 37 8.21 -4.76 -3.24
N ASN A 38 8.89 -3.68 -2.84
CA ASN A 38 8.29 -2.62 -2.02
C ASN A 38 7.18 -1.89 -2.78
N ILE A 39 7.39 -1.58 -4.07
CA ILE A 39 6.36 -1.00 -4.93
C ILE A 39 5.16 -1.94 -5.07
N PHE A 40 5.41 -3.23 -5.29
CA PHE A 40 4.36 -4.25 -5.37
C PHE A 40 3.55 -4.35 -4.07
N VAL A 41 4.23 -4.37 -2.92
CA VAL A 41 3.60 -4.37 -1.59
C VAL A 41 2.77 -3.09 -1.38
N GLY A 42 3.28 -1.92 -1.78
CA GLY A 42 2.55 -0.67 -1.73
C GLY A 42 1.24 -0.70 -2.51
N PHE A 43 1.28 -1.15 -3.77
CA PHE A 43 0.07 -1.32 -4.59
C PHE A 43 -0.90 -2.38 -4.03
N ALA A 44 -0.38 -3.47 -3.45
CA ALA A 44 -1.21 -4.50 -2.82
C ALA A 44 -1.97 -3.94 -1.60
N LEU A 45 -1.30 -3.15 -0.75
CA LEU A 45 -1.91 -2.50 0.41
C LEU A 45 -2.99 -1.49 0.00
N VAL A 46 -2.75 -0.68 -1.03
CA VAL A 46 -3.75 0.25 -1.58
C VAL A 46 -4.96 -0.52 -2.12
N SER A 47 -4.72 -1.54 -2.94
CA SER A 47 -5.78 -2.36 -3.54
C SER A 47 -6.64 -3.04 -2.48
N PHE A 48 -6.01 -3.61 -1.46
CA PHE A 48 -6.70 -4.28 -0.36
C PHE A 48 -7.51 -3.28 0.50
N GLY A 49 -6.93 -2.12 0.80
CA GLY A 49 -7.62 -1.05 1.51
C GLY A 49 -8.86 -0.55 0.76
N ILE A 50 -8.77 -0.36 -0.56
CA ILE A 50 -9.92 0.03 -1.41
C ILE A 50 -10.99 -1.05 -1.43
N LEU A 51 -10.62 -2.33 -1.54
CA LEU A 51 -11.56 -3.45 -1.53
C LEU A 51 -12.31 -3.54 -0.20
N LEU A 52 -11.60 -3.41 0.93
CA LEU A 52 -12.20 -3.37 2.26
C LEU A 52 -13.14 -2.18 2.41
N PHE A 53 -12.71 -0.98 2.01
CA PHE A 53 -13.52 0.23 2.05
C PHE A 53 -14.81 0.08 1.24
N ARG A 54 -14.71 -0.50 0.03
CA ARG A 54 -15.86 -0.77 -0.84
C ARG A 54 -16.79 -1.83 -0.25
N SER A 55 -16.25 -2.86 0.40
CA SER A 55 -17.02 -3.90 1.10
C SER A 55 -17.79 -3.30 2.29
N GLU A 56 -17.19 -2.38 3.04
CA GLU A 56 -17.86 -1.69 4.13
C GLU A 56 -18.99 -0.78 3.65
N LYS A 57 -18.80 -0.05 2.54
CA LYS A 57 -19.87 0.75 1.95
C LYS A 57 -21.02 -0.08 1.40
N LYS A 58 -20.78 -1.33 0.97
CA LYS A 58 -21.85 -2.24 0.52
C LYS A 58 -22.66 -2.87 1.65
N LYS A 59 -22.12 -2.90 2.88
CA LYS A 59 -22.79 -3.46 4.06
C LYS A 59 -23.64 -2.45 4.83
N LYS A 60 -23.61 -1.18 4.43
CA LYS A 60 -24.32 -0.08 5.06
C LYS A 60 -25.45 0.38 4.16
#